data_AF-A0A8H4ILC9-F1
#
_entry.id   AF-A0A8H4ILC9-F1
#
_cell.length_a   1.000
_cell.length_b   1.000
_cell.length_c   1.000
_cell.angle_alpha   90.00
_cell.angle_beta   90.00
_cell.angle_gamma   90.00
#
_symmetry.space_group_name_H-M   'P 1'
#
loop_
_entity.id
_entity.type
_entity.pdbx_description
1 polymer ?
#
loop_
_entity_poly.entity_id
_entity_poly.type
_entity_poly.pdbx_seq_one_letter_code
_entity_poly.pdbx_strand_id
1 'polypeptide(L)'
;MSAQDASPAAFPFLRLPRELRDEVYSLLLDPHNFRIELEDDLVEYKYDLRLLRVNRQIYDEARQVFRRLNTFARIETPWPEAKTHISDEGRVPIIASGTAATTFDAVHLRVYIEAYQYSFGEGHTHHLVILAEHLHAFCKMWYYSDLSHPGLNAHLRLVLTLQDPYAVENVEKPLPPSLKRTLLEPFREIKGLHEMRVNGQGDETIEKALRDAQAVPYNSPEDCLEEATRLKDEGNAALKKNSFQEALRLYEGAFAAMHIVVSGKRRSIWGNAFFETHCRSGKYEGQHAQLVCLVLRVKLVANTTQTYLKMEDYYMAKFWGMRSIQLMREGMGVENDDEDEPMLGFAAANEMGKIYYRTGLACRAMGEREQARKLLRIAAQYLPRDPHVSTALASVALMI
;
A
#
# COMPACT_ATOMS: atom_id res chain seq x y z
N MET A 1 -5.95 61.53 40.26
CA MET A 1 -5.97 61.78 38.80
C MET A 1 -5.21 60.63 38.15
N SER A 2 -5.92 59.51 37.97
CA SER A 2 -6.57 59.06 36.73
C SER A 2 -5.59 58.24 35.90
N ALA A 3 -5.71 56.92 36.09
CA ALA A 3 -5.21 55.91 35.18
C ALA A 3 -5.98 56.08 33.85
N GLN A 4 -5.41 56.87 32.94
CA GLN A 4 -5.90 57.02 31.58
C GLN A 4 -5.21 55.99 30.68
N ASP A 5 -6.03 55.05 30.20
CA ASP A 5 -5.97 54.44 28.87
C ASP A 5 -4.75 53.57 28.50
N ALA A 6 -4.49 52.53 29.29
CA ALA A 6 -3.98 51.29 28.69
C ALA A 6 -5.17 50.59 27.99
N SER A 7 -5.48 50.98 26.75
CA SER A 7 -6.38 50.20 25.91
C SER A 7 -5.91 48.74 25.94
N PRO A 8 -6.79 47.74 26.18
CA PRO A 8 -6.37 46.35 26.27
C PRO A 8 -5.62 46.01 25.00
N ALA A 9 -4.32 45.72 25.13
CA ALA A 9 -3.43 45.53 24.00
C ALA A 9 -4.02 44.43 23.12
N ALA A 10 -4.55 44.81 21.95
CA ALA A 10 -5.14 43.87 21.01
C ALA A 10 -4.16 42.71 20.79
N PHE A 11 -4.66 41.47 20.94
CA PHE A 11 -3.89 40.23 20.85
C PHE A 11 -2.92 40.34 19.65
N PRO A 12 -1.59 40.30 19.85
CA PRO A 12 -0.62 40.69 18.81
C PRO A 12 -0.80 39.96 17.47
N PHE A 13 -1.26 38.72 17.51
CA PHE A 13 -1.58 37.93 16.33
C PHE A 13 -2.71 38.53 15.47
N LEU A 14 -3.75 39.11 16.09
CA LEU A 14 -4.84 39.77 15.34
C LEU A 14 -4.42 41.10 14.69
N ARG A 15 -3.22 41.61 15.00
CA ARG A 15 -2.63 42.77 14.31
C ARG A 15 -2.02 42.40 12.97
N LEU A 16 -1.73 41.12 12.72
CA LEU A 16 -1.24 40.66 11.42
C LEU A 16 -2.35 40.83 10.36
N PRO A 17 -2.03 41.12 9.09
CA PRO A 17 -3.00 41.04 7.99
C PRO A 17 -3.66 39.66 7.88
N ARG A 18 -4.88 39.61 7.34
CA ARG A 18 -5.68 38.38 7.21
C ARG A 18 -4.93 37.28 6.46
N GLU A 19 -4.22 37.67 5.41
CA GLU A 19 -3.43 36.81 4.54
C GLU A 19 -2.32 36.10 5.33
N LEU A 20 -1.59 36.83 6.18
CA LEU A 20 -0.54 36.22 7.01
C LEU A 20 -1.13 35.32 8.10
N ARG A 21 -2.31 35.65 8.63
CA ARG A 21 -3.00 34.76 9.57
C ARG A 21 -3.44 33.46 8.89
N ASP A 22 -3.92 33.52 7.64
CA ASP A 22 -4.28 32.34 6.85
C ASP A 22 -3.10 31.43 6.55
N GLU A 23 -1.91 31.97 6.32
CA GLU A 23 -0.68 31.18 6.19
C GLU A 23 -0.34 30.47 7.51
N VAL A 24 -0.44 31.18 8.65
CA VAL A 24 -0.23 30.56 9.96
C VAL A 24 -1.26 29.47 10.23
N TYR A 25 -2.54 29.70 9.93
CA TYR A 25 -3.56 28.67 10.05
C TYR A 25 -3.28 27.49 9.12
N SER A 26 -2.80 27.72 7.91
CA SER A 26 -2.50 26.65 6.97
C SER A 26 -1.37 25.77 7.50
N LEU A 27 -0.30 26.38 8.03
CA LEU A 27 0.79 25.67 8.68
C LEU A 27 0.36 24.92 9.96
N LEU A 28 -0.69 25.36 10.65
CA LEU A 28 -1.16 24.68 11.88
C LEU A 28 -2.21 23.61 11.60
N LEU A 29 -2.95 23.71 10.50
CA LEU A 29 -4.15 22.92 10.21
C LEU A 29 -4.01 22.02 8.99
N ASP A 30 -2.83 22.00 8.36
CA ASP A 30 -2.50 21.03 7.32
C ASP A 30 -2.62 19.60 7.88
N PRO A 31 -3.32 18.68 7.18
CA PRO A 31 -3.46 17.29 7.60
C PRO A 31 -2.11 16.61 7.91
N HIS A 32 -1.04 16.94 7.19
CA HIS A 32 0.27 16.33 7.38
C HIS A 32 0.85 16.60 8.77
N ASN A 33 0.49 17.72 9.41
CA ASN A 33 0.96 18.04 10.76
C ASN A 33 0.27 17.23 11.86
N PHE A 34 -0.85 16.59 11.55
CA PHE A 34 -1.56 15.70 12.47
C PHE A 34 -1.19 14.23 12.27
N ARG A 35 -0.32 13.94 11.30
CA ARG A 35 0.14 12.60 10.98
C ARG A 35 1.12 12.10 12.03
N ILE A 36 0.84 10.93 12.60
CA ILE A 36 1.74 10.17 13.46
C ILE A 36 2.13 8.92 12.70
N GLU A 37 3.42 8.79 12.40
CA GLU A 37 3.99 7.58 11.83
C GLU A 37 4.28 6.58 12.94
N LEU A 38 3.74 5.38 12.78
CA LEU A 38 3.91 4.24 13.67
C LEU A 38 4.86 3.22 13.03
N GLU A 39 5.10 2.12 13.73
CA GLU A 39 5.86 0.98 13.17
C GLU A 39 5.18 0.40 11.93
N ASP A 40 5.98 -0.23 11.05
CA ASP A 40 5.52 -0.88 9.82
C ASP A 40 4.70 0.01 8.86
N ASP A 41 5.13 1.26 8.72
CA ASP A 41 4.56 2.31 7.85
C ASP A 41 3.07 2.61 8.15
N LEU A 42 2.59 2.28 9.36
CA LEU A 42 1.25 2.65 9.79
C LEU A 42 1.17 4.15 10.08
N VAL A 43 0.01 4.72 9.80
CA VAL A 43 -0.22 6.15 9.95
C VAL A 43 -1.54 6.38 10.68
N GLU A 44 -1.48 7.19 11.73
CA GLU A 44 -2.64 7.67 12.46
C GLU A 44 -2.74 9.20 12.38
N TYR A 45 -3.97 9.72 12.49
CA TYR A 45 -4.22 11.16 12.58
C TYR A 45 -4.62 11.55 13.99
N LYS A 46 -3.90 12.52 14.58
CA LYS A 46 -4.20 13.11 15.88
C LYS A 46 -4.46 14.60 15.75
N TYR A 47 -5.69 14.94 15.37
CA TYR A 47 -6.12 16.33 15.23
C TYR A 47 -6.14 17.06 16.59
N ASP A 48 -5.39 18.16 16.68
CA ASP A 48 -5.48 19.12 17.79
C ASP A 48 -6.21 20.39 17.35
N LEU A 49 -7.52 20.42 17.61
CA LEU A 49 -8.39 21.53 17.20
C LEU A 49 -8.62 22.56 18.32
N ARG A 50 -7.78 22.59 19.36
CA ARG A 50 -7.91 23.56 20.48
C ARG A 50 -7.85 25.01 20.00
N LEU A 51 -7.16 25.29 18.89
CA LEU A 51 -7.12 26.61 18.25
C LEU A 51 -8.52 27.16 17.94
N LEU A 52 -9.45 26.29 17.53
CA LEU A 52 -10.82 26.66 17.20
C LEU A 52 -11.61 27.14 18.43
N ARG A 53 -11.07 27.00 19.65
CA ARG A 53 -11.74 27.39 20.90
C ARG A 53 -11.23 28.71 21.49
N VAL A 54 -10.29 29.39 20.84
CA VAL A 54 -9.63 30.57 21.41
C VAL A 54 -10.56 31.79 21.47
N ASN A 55 -11.12 32.21 20.33
CA ASN A 55 -12.15 33.26 20.25
C ASN A 55 -12.92 33.15 18.92
N ARG A 56 -14.01 33.92 18.76
CA ARG A 56 -14.88 33.87 17.57
C ARG A 56 -14.14 34.19 16.27
N GLN A 57 -13.33 35.25 16.25
CA GLN A 57 -12.58 35.63 15.05
C GLN A 57 -11.63 34.50 14.62
N ILE A 58 -10.81 33.99 15.54
CA ILE A 58 -9.90 32.87 15.27
C ILE A 58 -10.69 31.62 14.86
N TYR A 59 -11.82 31.34 15.49
CA TYR A 59 -12.67 30.20 15.12
C TYR A 59 -13.13 30.30 13.66
N ASP A 60 -13.75 31.40 13.27
CA ASP A 60 -14.30 31.56 11.91
C ASP A 60 -13.19 31.52 10.86
N GLU A 61 -12.10 32.23 11.13
CA GLU A 61 -10.91 32.33 10.30
C GLU A 61 -10.21 30.98 10.09
N ALA A 62 -9.85 30.31 11.19
CA ALA A 62 -9.16 29.02 11.19
C ALA A 62 -10.05 27.90 10.64
N ARG A 63 -11.35 27.92 10.94
CA ARG A 63 -12.32 26.94 10.41
C ARG A 63 -12.40 27.02 8.89
N GLN A 64 -12.36 28.21 8.31
CA GLN A 64 -12.36 28.36 6.85
C GLN A 64 -11.11 27.72 6.21
N VAL A 65 -9.94 27.94 6.81
CA VAL A 65 -8.68 27.33 6.35
C VAL A 65 -8.69 25.82 6.54
N PHE A 66 -9.13 25.33 7.71
CA PHE A 66 -9.25 23.90 8.01
C PHE A 66 -10.09 23.17 6.95
N ARG A 67 -11.26 23.72 6.62
CA ARG A 67 -12.18 23.17 5.62
C ARG A 67 -11.58 23.12 4.22
N ARG A 68 -10.77 24.11 3.86
CA ARG A 68 -10.08 24.15 2.56
C ARG A 68 -9.00 23.08 2.45
N LEU A 69 -8.28 22.83 3.54
CA LEU A 69 -7.16 21.88 3.56
C LEU A 69 -7.59 20.44 3.80
N ASN A 70 -8.72 20.23 4.49
CA ASN A 70 -9.16 18.90 4.90
C ASN A 70 -10.43 18.51 4.14
N THR A 71 -10.25 17.71 3.10
CA THR A 71 -11.34 17.06 2.36
C THR A 71 -11.53 15.65 2.88
N PHE A 72 -12.73 15.35 3.39
CA PHE A 72 -13.04 14.04 3.95
C PHE A 72 -13.96 13.21 3.06
N ALA A 73 -13.74 11.90 3.07
CA ALA A 73 -14.64 10.88 2.55
C ALA A 73 -15.08 9.95 3.68
N ARG A 74 -16.34 9.49 3.64
CA ARG A 74 -16.88 8.51 4.59
C ARG A 74 -17.21 7.22 3.87
N ILE A 75 -16.57 6.14 4.28
CA ILE A 75 -16.85 4.78 3.83
C ILE A 75 -17.94 4.20 4.73
N GLU A 76 -18.98 3.66 4.11
CA GLU A 76 -20.16 3.09 4.75
C GLU A 76 -20.34 1.67 4.25
N THR A 77 -20.30 0.71 5.15
CA THR A 77 -20.22 -0.71 4.80
C THR A 77 -20.88 -1.58 5.87
N PRO A 78 -21.56 -2.68 5.53
CA PRO A 78 -22.16 -3.57 6.50
C PRO A 78 -21.17 -4.52 7.21
N TRP A 79 -19.91 -4.59 6.75
CA TRP A 79 -18.94 -5.55 7.30
C TRP A 79 -18.14 -4.95 8.47
N PRO A 80 -18.23 -5.52 9.70
CA PRO A 80 -17.47 -5.02 10.85
C PRO A 80 -15.95 -5.18 10.66
N GLU A 81 -15.51 -6.20 9.92
CA GLU A 81 -14.10 -6.48 9.64
C GLU A 81 -13.48 -5.44 8.69
N ALA A 82 -14.31 -4.62 8.00
CA ALA A 82 -13.84 -3.65 7.02
C ALA A 82 -12.82 -2.67 7.62
N LYS A 83 -12.96 -2.31 8.91
CA LYS A 83 -11.98 -1.45 9.59
C LYS A 83 -10.58 -2.07 9.53
N THR A 84 -10.45 -3.32 9.99
CA THR A 84 -9.19 -4.05 10.03
C THR A 84 -8.61 -4.24 8.64
N HIS A 85 -9.45 -4.62 7.66
CA HIS A 85 -9.00 -4.76 6.27
C HIS A 85 -8.51 -3.43 5.67
N ILE A 86 -9.19 -2.32 5.96
CA ILE A 86 -8.82 -0.99 5.45
C ILE A 86 -7.54 -0.47 6.12
N SER A 87 -7.41 -0.59 7.45
CA SER A 87 -6.26 -0.08 8.19
C SER A 87 -5.03 -0.97 8.11
N ASP A 88 -5.17 -2.27 8.36
CA ASP A 88 -4.02 -3.14 8.61
C ASP A 88 -3.47 -3.73 7.31
N GLU A 89 -4.39 -4.09 6.43
CA GLU A 89 -4.16 -4.70 5.14
C GLU A 89 -3.94 -3.63 4.07
N GLY A 90 -4.87 -2.67 3.97
CA GLY A 90 -4.81 -1.57 3.02
C GLY A 90 -3.89 -0.41 3.41
N ARG A 91 -3.48 -0.34 4.68
CA ARG A 91 -2.68 0.79 5.22
C ARG A 91 -3.31 2.16 4.97
N VAL A 92 -4.65 2.20 4.93
CA VAL A 92 -5.40 3.43 4.73
C VAL A 92 -5.61 4.07 6.10
N PRO A 93 -5.11 5.29 6.32
CA PRO A 93 -5.29 5.97 7.59
C PRO A 93 -6.76 6.30 7.84
N ILE A 94 -7.29 5.84 8.97
CA ILE A 94 -8.66 6.12 9.39
C ILE A 94 -8.64 7.23 10.43
N ILE A 95 -9.33 8.33 10.15
CA ILE A 95 -9.41 9.49 11.05
C ILE A 95 -10.43 9.26 12.15
N ALA A 96 -11.59 8.69 11.80
CA ALA A 96 -12.64 8.38 12.75
C ALA A 96 -13.33 7.07 12.38
N SER A 97 -13.79 6.33 13.38
CA SER A 97 -14.58 5.11 13.22
C SER A 97 -15.67 5.03 14.30
N GLY A 98 -16.67 4.18 14.08
CA GLY A 98 -17.78 3.99 15.03
C GLY A 98 -18.61 5.27 15.22
N THR A 99 -19.06 5.54 16.45
CA THR A 99 -19.96 6.67 16.75
C THR A 99 -19.42 8.02 16.27
N ALA A 100 -18.11 8.24 16.37
CA ALA A 100 -17.48 9.47 15.91
C ALA A 100 -17.57 9.66 14.39
N ALA A 101 -17.49 8.57 13.62
CA ALA A 101 -17.67 8.60 12.17
C ALA A 101 -19.15 8.73 11.78
N THR A 102 -20.05 8.09 12.52
CA THR A 102 -21.50 8.17 12.30
C THR A 102 -22.02 9.61 12.43
N THR A 103 -21.57 10.34 13.44
CA THR A 103 -21.99 11.74 13.67
C THR A 103 -21.20 12.77 12.85
N PHE A 104 -20.22 12.32 12.06
CA PHE A 104 -19.41 13.20 11.24
C PHE A 104 -20.04 13.41 9.87
N ASP A 105 -20.69 14.57 9.70
CA ASP A 105 -21.37 14.94 8.45
C ASP A 105 -20.55 15.87 7.55
N ALA A 106 -19.37 16.29 8.00
CA ALA A 106 -18.49 17.20 7.26
C ALA A 106 -17.71 16.51 6.12
N VAL A 107 -18.42 15.74 5.28
CA VAL A 107 -17.87 14.84 4.26
C VAL A 107 -18.25 15.32 2.86
N HIS A 108 -17.29 15.30 1.95
CA HIS A 108 -17.50 15.68 0.55
C HIS A 108 -17.93 14.49 -0.31
N LEU A 109 -17.55 13.27 0.11
CA LEU A 109 -17.91 12.03 -0.54
C LEU A 109 -18.42 11.03 0.49
N ARG A 110 -19.61 10.48 0.27
CA ARG A 110 -20.07 9.25 0.93
C ARG A 110 -19.89 8.09 -0.03
N VAL A 111 -19.25 7.03 0.44
CA VAL A 111 -18.95 5.81 -0.30
C VAL A 111 -19.73 4.70 0.37
N TYR A 112 -20.89 4.36 -0.17
CA TYR A 112 -21.74 3.30 0.36
C TYR A 112 -21.53 2.01 -0.42
N ILE A 113 -21.16 0.95 0.29
CA ILE A 113 -20.85 -0.37 -0.26
C ILE A 113 -21.80 -1.37 0.39
N GLU A 114 -22.55 -2.11 -0.42
CA GLU A 114 -23.46 -3.15 0.06
C GLU A 114 -23.37 -4.39 -0.81
N ALA A 115 -23.78 -5.54 -0.26
CA ALA A 115 -24.01 -6.75 -1.06
C ALA A 115 -25.50 -6.89 -1.37
N TYR A 116 -25.88 -6.88 -2.65
CA TYR A 116 -27.29 -6.80 -3.02
C TYR A 116 -28.12 -8.04 -2.65
N GLN A 117 -27.46 -9.17 -2.43
CA GLN A 117 -28.09 -10.44 -2.07
C GLN A 117 -28.23 -10.63 -0.56
N TYR A 118 -27.65 -9.72 0.23
CA TYR A 118 -27.63 -9.81 1.69
C TYR A 118 -28.22 -8.54 2.29
N SER A 119 -29.41 -8.66 2.86
CA SER A 119 -29.95 -7.62 3.73
C SER A 119 -29.29 -7.74 5.09
N PHE A 120 -28.36 -6.85 5.37
CA PHE A 120 -27.87 -6.65 6.73
C PHE A 120 -28.97 -5.91 7.51
N GLY A 121 -29.28 -6.35 8.72
CA GLY A 121 -30.31 -5.72 9.55
C GLY A 121 -30.07 -4.21 9.75
N GLU A 122 -31.13 -3.44 10.01
CA GLU A 122 -31.03 -2.01 10.30
C GLU A 122 -30.05 -1.75 11.47
N GLY A 123 -29.14 -0.79 11.29
CA GLY A 123 -28.17 -0.40 12.31
C GLY A 123 -26.81 -1.10 12.23
N HIS A 124 -26.56 -1.96 11.23
CA HIS A 124 -25.26 -2.63 11.03
C HIS A 124 -24.31 -1.90 10.05
N THR A 125 -24.59 -0.64 9.71
CA THR A 125 -23.66 0.13 8.87
C THR A 125 -22.49 0.65 9.70
N HIS A 126 -21.30 0.22 9.33
CA HIS A 126 -20.05 0.70 9.86
C HIS A 126 -19.59 1.93 9.08
N HIS A 127 -19.27 3.00 9.80
CA HIS A 127 -18.81 4.26 9.23
C HIS A 127 -17.33 4.45 9.54
N LEU A 128 -16.56 4.79 8.51
CA LEU A 128 -15.14 5.11 8.61
C LEU A 128 -14.88 6.42 7.86
N VAL A 129 -14.19 7.37 8.49
CA VAL A 129 -13.81 8.64 7.85
C VAL A 129 -12.34 8.60 7.50
N ILE A 130 -12.02 8.93 6.26
CA ILE A 130 -10.66 9.06 5.73
C ILE A 130 -10.50 10.42 5.05
N LEU A 131 -9.25 10.83 4.80
CA LEU A 131 -9.00 11.97 3.91
C LEU A 131 -9.18 11.54 2.47
N ALA A 132 -9.63 12.47 1.62
CA ALA A 132 -9.79 12.23 0.19
C ALA A 132 -8.46 11.83 -0.49
N GLU A 133 -7.32 12.31 0.01
CA GLU A 133 -5.99 11.90 -0.47
C GLU A 133 -5.74 10.39 -0.31
N HIS A 134 -6.39 9.74 0.67
CA HIS A 134 -6.26 8.30 0.94
C HIS A 134 -7.23 7.44 0.14
N LEU A 135 -8.12 8.03 -0.67
CA LEU A 135 -9.06 7.27 -1.52
C LEU A 135 -8.33 6.37 -2.52
N HIS A 136 -7.16 6.80 -3.02
CA HIS A 136 -6.36 5.97 -3.92
C HIS A 136 -5.88 4.68 -3.23
N ALA A 137 -5.34 4.80 -2.01
CA ALA A 137 -4.90 3.64 -1.23
C ALA A 137 -6.08 2.71 -0.90
N PHE A 138 -7.23 3.28 -0.53
CA PHE A 138 -8.47 2.53 -0.30
C PHE A 138 -8.92 1.74 -1.54
N CYS A 139 -9.02 2.40 -2.70
CA CYS A 139 -9.42 1.74 -3.94
C CYS A 139 -8.38 0.70 -4.38
N LYS A 140 -7.08 0.96 -4.14
CA LYS A 140 -6.02 0.01 -4.47
C LYS A 140 -6.07 -1.25 -3.61
N MET A 141 -6.39 -1.11 -2.32
CA MET A 141 -6.64 -2.26 -1.44
C MET A 141 -7.84 -3.07 -1.94
N TRP A 142 -8.97 -2.42 -2.23
CA TRP A 142 -10.16 -3.12 -2.71
C TRP A 142 -9.90 -3.83 -4.05
N TYR A 143 -9.19 -3.19 -4.98
CA TYR A 143 -8.71 -3.84 -6.20
C TYR A 143 -7.98 -5.18 -5.90
N TYR A 144 -7.08 -5.20 -4.92
CA TYR A 144 -6.40 -6.42 -4.52
C TYR A 144 -7.31 -7.44 -3.80
N SER A 145 -8.30 -6.99 -3.05
CA SER A 145 -9.31 -7.87 -2.44
C SER A 145 -10.12 -8.59 -3.51
N ASP A 146 -10.56 -7.89 -4.56
CA ASP A 146 -11.31 -8.49 -5.68
C ASP A 146 -10.47 -9.53 -6.44
N LEU A 147 -9.17 -9.27 -6.63
CA LEU A 147 -8.26 -10.26 -7.20
C LEU A 147 -8.02 -11.46 -6.28
N SER A 148 -8.03 -11.25 -4.96
CA SER A 148 -7.87 -12.32 -3.98
C SER A 148 -9.13 -13.18 -3.85
N HIS A 149 -10.29 -12.62 -4.21
CA HIS A 149 -11.60 -13.28 -4.19
C HIS A 149 -12.31 -13.06 -5.54
N PRO A 150 -11.88 -13.75 -6.62
CA PRO A 150 -12.44 -13.52 -7.95
C PRO A 150 -13.96 -13.63 -7.98
N GLY A 151 -14.63 -12.57 -8.44
CA GLY A 151 -16.09 -12.47 -8.48
C GLY A 151 -16.71 -11.74 -7.29
N LEU A 152 -15.93 -11.34 -6.29
CA LEU A 152 -16.39 -10.54 -5.14
C LEU A 152 -17.22 -9.34 -5.60
N ASN A 153 -16.67 -8.51 -6.50
CA ASN A 153 -17.35 -7.29 -6.93
C ASN A 153 -18.68 -7.54 -7.64
N ALA A 154 -18.88 -8.69 -8.27
CA ALA A 154 -20.14 -9.03 -8.93
C ALA A 154 -21.31 -9.16 -7.95
N HIS A 155 -21.02 -9.26 -6.64
CA HIS A 155 -22.01 -9.27 -5.56
C HIS A 155 -22.20 -7.91 -4.89
N LEU A 156 -21.40 -6.90 -5.25
CA LEU A 156 -21.34 -5.61 -4.58
C LEU A 156 -22.01 -4.50 -5.40
N ARG A 157 -22.70 -3.60 -4.69
CA ARG A 157 -23.15 -2.32 -5.22
C ARG A 157 -22.36 -1.19 -4.57
N LEU A 158 -22.08 -0.18 -5.37
CA LEU A 158 -21.37 1.03 -4.95
C LEU A 158 -22.23 2.26 -5.22
N VAL A 159 -22.45 3.07 -4.19
CA VAL A 159 -23.08 4.39 -4.33
C VAL A 159 -22.10 5.46 -3.86
N LEU A 160 -21.72 6.34 -4.78
CA LEU A 160 -20.84 7.48 -4.53
C LEU A 160 -21.69 8.75 -4.48
N THR A 161 -21.84 9.37 -3.32
CA THR A 161 -22.63 10.60 -3.17
C THR A 161 -21.71 11.79 -2.92
N LEU A 162 -21.65 12.71 -3.87
CA LEU A 162 -20.86 13.95 -3.77
C LEU A 162 -21.73 15.08 -3.24
N GLN A 163 -21.21 15.84 -2.29
CA GLN A 163 -21.92 16.95 -1.67
C GLN A 163 -20.95 18.02 -1.17
N ASP A 164 -21.41 19.27 -1.04
CA ASP A 164 -20.73 20.30 -0.26
C ASP A 164 -21.25 20.24 1.19
N PRO A 165 -20.46 19.72 2.15
CA PRO A 165 -20.89 19.61 3.54
C PRO A 165 -21.06 20.97 4.25
N TYR A 166 -20.69 22.08 3.59
CA TYR A 166 -20.72 23.42 4.16
C TYR A 166 -21.65 24.36 3.39
N ALA A 167 -22.48 23.83 2.49
CA ALA A 167 -23.52 24.58 1.82
C ALA A 167 -24.44 25.25 2.86
N VAL A 168 -24.72 26.54 2.64
CA VAL A 168 -25.74 27.26 3.42
C VAL A 168 -27.09 26.91 2.83
N GLU A 169 -28.12 26.74 3.66
CA GLU A 169 -29.48 26.40 3.22
C GLU A 169 -29.89 27.24 1.98
N ASN A 170 -30.23 26.54 0.89
CA ASN A 170 -30.65 27.09 -0.41
C ASN A 170 -29.56 27.73 -1.29
N VAL A 171 -28.27 27.63 -0.94
CA VAL A 171 -27.14 28.04 -1.79
C VAL A 171 -26.09 26.93 -1.83
N GLU A 172 -26.36 25.90 -2.63
CA GLU A 172 -25.39 24.84 -2.87
C GLU A 172 -24.34 25.33 -3.89
N LYS A 173 -23.09 25.46 -3.43
CA LYS A 173 -21.99 25.81 -4.32
C LYS A 173 -21.54 24.54 -5.06
N PRO A 174 -21.39 24.59 -6.39
CA PRO A 174 -20.89 23.45 -7.14
C PRO A 174 -19.45 23.13 -6.69
N LEU A 175 -19.18 21.85 -6.39
CA LEU A 175 -17.83 21.37 -6.12
C LEU A 175 -16.93 21.66 -7.34
N PRO A 176 -15.69 22.15 -7.14
CA PRO A 176 -14.75 22.34 -8.23
C PRO A 176 -14.51 21.03 -9.01
N PRO A 177 -14.39 21.07 -10.35
CA PRO A 177 -14.13 19.86 -11.15
C PRO A 177 -12.88 19.09 -10.72
N SER A 178 -11.83 19.79 -10.26
CA SER A 178 -10.63 19.14 -9.71
C SER A 178 -10.93 18.30 -8.49
N LEU A 179 -11.75 18.81 -7.56
CA LEU A 179 -12.16 18.08 -6.37
C LEU A 179 -13.04 16.88 -6.72
N LYS A 180 -14.00 17.03 -7.66
CA LYS A 180 -14.80 15.90 -8.14
C LYS A 180 -13.93 14.77 -8.71
N ARG A 181 -12.88 15.12 -9.48
CA ARG A 181 -11.89 14.15 -9.98
C ARG A 181 -11.13 13.47 -8.85
N THR A 182 -10.60 14.23 -7.89
CA THR A 182 -9.92 13.67 -6.71
C THR A 182 -10.80 12.67 -5.95
N LEU A 183 -12.11 12.93 -5.86
CA LEU A 183 -13.06 12.06 -5.17
C LEU A 183 -13.47 10.82 -5.98
N LEU A 184 -13.57 10.92 -7.31
CA LEU A 184 -14.14 9.86 -8.15
C LEU A 184 -13.11 9.01 -8.91
N GLU A 185 -12.04 9.61 -9.42
CA GLU A 185 -11.03 8.91 -10.25
C GLU A 185 -10.39 7.68 -9.56
N PRO A 186 -10.15 7.66 -8.23
CA PRO A 186 -9.63 6.47 -7.57
C PRO A 186 -10.47 5.20 -7.81
N PHE A 187 -11.79 5.33 -7.96
CA PHE A 187 -12.71 4.21 -8.13
C PHE A 187 -12.63 3.53 -9.49
N ARG A 188 -11.85 4.08 -10.44
CA ARG A 188 -11.63 3.47 -11.76
C ARG A 188 -10.99 2.08 -11.68
N GLU A 189 -10.28 1.82 -10.59
CA GLU A 189 -9.61 0.54 -10.32
C GLU A 189 -10.60 -0.53 -9.87
N ILE A 190 -11.83 -0.17 -9.48
CA ILE A 190 -12.86 -1.09 -9.00
C ILE A 190 -13.74 -1.52 -10.17
N LYS A 191 -13.63 -2.78 -10.57
CA LYS A 191 -14.28 -3.30 -11.78
C LYS A 191 -15.24 -4.43 -11.45
N GLY A 192 -16.13 -4.74 -12.39
CA GLY A 192 -17.04 -5.88 -12.27
C GLY A 192 -18.09 -5.76 -11.16
N LEU A 193 -18.39 -4.54 -10.70
CA LEU A 193 -19.47 -4.28 -9.75
C LEU A 193 -20.83 -4.68 -10.33
N HIS A 194 -21.74 -5.19 -9.50
CA HIS A 194 -23.13 -5.42 -9.90
C HIS A 194 -23.79 -4.10 -10.35
N GLU A 195 -23.56 -3.05 -9.57
CA GLU A 195 -24.08 -1.71 -9.86
C GLU A 195 -23.16 -0.63 -9.28
N MET A 196 -23.01 0.47 -10.02
CA MET A 196 -22.40 1.69 -9.52
C MET A 196 -23.29 2.89 -9.84
N ARG A 197 -23.62 3.69 -8.82
CA ARG A 197 -24.34 4.96 -8.93
C ARG A 197 -23.50 6.11 -8.41
N VAL A 198 -23.61 7.25 -9.08
CA VAL A 198 -23.05 8.52 -8.62
C VAL A 198 -24.23 9.47 -8.40
N ASN A 199 -24.32 10.03 -7.20
CA ASN A 199 -25.42 10.87 -6.75
C ASN A 199 -24.90 12.24 -6.29
N GLY A 200 -25.82 13.20 -6.19
CA GLY A 200 -25.52 14.54 -5.69
C GLY A 200 -24.80 15.39 -6.75
N GLN A 201 -23.72 16.05 -6.35
CA GLN A 201 -22.97 16.96 -7.22
C GLN A 201 -22.01 16.25 -8.20
N GLY A 202 -22.47 15.16 -8.82
CA GLY A 202 -21.75 14.43 -9.86
C GLY A 202 -21.40 15.31 -11.06
N ASP A 203 -20.65 14.73 -12.01
CA ASP A 203 -20.30 15.38 -13.28
C ASP A 203 -20.30 14.31 -14.37
N GLU A 204 -21.21 14.45 -15.34
CA GLU A 204 -21.42 13.43 -16.37
C GLU A 204 -20.15 13.10 -17.16
N THR A 205 -19.25 14.08 -17.36
CA THR A 205 -18.00 13.84 -18.10
C THR A 205 -17.03 13.02 -17.27
N ILE A 206 -16.89 13.33 -15.97
CA ILE A 206 -16.04 12.58 -15.04
C ILE A 206 -16.61 11.17 -14.82
N GLU A 207 -17.93 11.06 -14.65
CA GLU A 207 -18.62 9.78 -14.48
C GLU A 207 -18.49 8.88 -15.70
N LYS A 208 -18.62 9.43 -16.90
CA LYS A 208 -18.40 8.68 -18.13
C LYS A 208 -16.96 8.19 -18.20
N ALA A 209 -15.96 9.05 -17.96
CA ALA A 209 -14.55 8.64 -17.96
C ALA A 209 -14.26 7.56 -16.91
N LEU A 210 -14.88 7.65 -15.73
CA LEU A 210 -14.81 6.63 -14.69
C LEU A 210 -15.36 5.28 -15.19
N ARG A 211 -16.57 5.27 -15.78
CA ARG A 211 -17.19 4.05 -16.33
C ARG A 211 -16.40 3.45 -17.49
N ASP A 212 -15.89 4.29 -18.39
CA ASP A 212 -15.06 3.87 -19.51
C ASP A 212 -13.79 3.16 -19.00
N ALA A 213 -13.17 3.69 -17.94
CA ALA A 213 -12.01 3.06 -17.31
C ALA A 213 -12.35 1.75 -16.58
N GLN A 214 -13.49 1.67 -15.90
CA GLN A 214 -13.97 0.45 -15.23
C GLN A 214 -14.36 -0.66 -16.21
N ALA A 215 -14.76 -0.30 -17.44
CA ALA A 215 -15.13 -1.25 -18.49
C ALA A 215 -13.92 -2.00 -19.09
N VAL A 216 -12.71 -1.42 -18.99
CA VAL A 216 -11.48 -2.11 -19.38
C VAL A 216 -11.22 -3.22 -18.37
N PRO A 217 -11.15 -4.51 -18.74
CA PRO A 217 -10.88 -5.59 -17.78
C PRO A 217 -9.56 -5.41 -17.01
N TYR A 218 -9.36 -6.15 -15.92
CA TYR A 218 -8.01 -6.28 -15.38
C TYR A 218 -7.11 -6.98 -16.39
N ASN A 219 -5.81 -6.68 -16.31
CA ASN A 219 -4.79 -7.45 -17.01
C ASN A 219 -4.94 -8.93 -16.67
N SER A 220 -4.67 -9.82 -17.63
CA SER A 220 -4.74 -11.25 -17.37
C SER A 220 -3.55 -11.73 -16.52
N PRO A 221 -3.63 -12.93 -15.91
CA PRO A 221 -2.47 -13.53 -15.25
C PRO A 221 -1.23 -13.59 -16.15
N GLU A 222 -1.42 -13.90 -17.44
CA GLU A 222 -0.35 -13.94 -18.44
C GLU A 222 0.29 -12.57 -18.63
N ASP A 223 -0.52 -11.52 -18.84
CA ASP A 223 -0.04 -10.15 -19.00
C ASP A 223 0.78 -9.70 -17.77
N CYS A 224 0.29 -10.01 -16.56
CA CYS A 224 0.96 -9.71 -15.31
C CYS A 224 2.31 -10.43 -15.19
N LEU A 225 2.40 -11.70 -15.58
CA LEU A 225 3.64 -12.50 -15.52
C LEU A 225 4.64 -12.06 -16.60
N GLU A 226 4.17 -11.67 -17.78
CA GLU A 226 5.01 -11.12 -18.84
C GLU A 226 5.60 -9.77 -18.44
N GLU A 227 4.78 -8.88 -17.88
CA GLU A 227 5.23 -7.58 -17.40
C GLU A 227 6.23 -7.71 -16.25
N ALA A 228 5.95 -8.59 -15.28
CA ALA A 228 6.89 -8.90 -14.20
C ALA A 228 8.23 -9.41 -14.75
N THR A 229 8.20 -10.19 -15.83
CA THR A 229 9.39 -10.72 -16.48
C THR A 229 10.17 -9.64 -17.21
N ARG A 230 9.48 -8.76 -17.95
CA ARG A 230 10.08 -7.60 -18.62
C ARG A 230 10.80 -6.71 -17.61
N LEU A 231 10.11 -6.30 -16.54
CA LEU A 231 10.67 -5.46 -15.48
C LEU A 231 11.84 -6.13 -14.76
N LYS A 232 11.75 -7.44 -14.48
CA LYS A 232 12.88 -8.22 -13.94
C LYS A 232 14.09 -8.20 -14.88
N ASP A 233 13.88 -8.37 -16.19
CA ASP A 233 14.96 -8.40 -17.17
C ASP A 233 15.59 -7.03 -17.37
N GLU A 234 14.80 -5.95 -17.34
CA GLU A 234 15.29 -4.57 -17.30
C GLU A 234 16.07 -4.28 -16.02
N GLY A 235 15.57 -4.74 -14.87
CA GLY A 235 16.29 -4.65 -13.59
C GLY A 235 17.64 -5.37 -13.63
N ASN A 236 17.70 -6.56 -14.25
CA ASN A 236 18.96 -7.28 -14.49
C ASN A 236 19.93 -6.47 -15.36
N ALA A 237 19.42 -5.79 -16.40
CA ALA A 237 20.23 -4.95 -17.26
C ALA A 237 20.76 -3.72 -16.51
N ALA A 238 19.94 -3.08 -15.67
CA ALA A 238 20.35 -1.99 -14.79
C ALA A 238 21.41 -2.43 -13.78
N LEU A 239 21.22 -3.60 -13.15
CA LEU A 239 22.19 -4.19 -12.22
C LEU A 239 23.55 -4.44 -12.89
N LYS A 240 23.57 -4.95 -14.13
CA LYS A 240 24.80 -5.14 -14.91
C LYS A 240 25.53 -3.84 -15.20
N LYS A 241 24.81 -2.72 -15.27
CA LYS A 241 25.35 -1.36 -15.45
C LYS A 241 25.71 -0.68 -14.11
N ASN A 242 25.64 -1.40 -12.99
CA ASN A 242 25.80 -0.87 -11.63
C ASN A 242 24.79 0.24 -11.25
N SER A 243 23.65 0.31 -11.94
CA SER A 243 22.56 1.23 -11.62
C SER A 243 21.64 0.59 -10.57
N PHE A 244 22.14 0.48 -9.33
CA PHE A 244 21.51 -0.36 -8.31
C PHE A 244 20.12 0.13 -7.85
N GLN A 245 19.96 1.44 -7.64
CA GLN A 245 18.66 2.01 -7.22
C GLN A 245 17.59 1.79 -8.30
N GLU A 246 17.97 1.96 -9.57
CA GLU A 246 17.07 1.68 -10.69
C GLU A 246 16.74 0.19 -10.78
N ALA A 247 17.71 -0.69 -10.55
CA ALA A 247 17.46 -2.13 -10.50
C ALA A 247 16.46 -2.49 -9.40
N LEU A 248 16.61 -1.93 -8.18
CA LEU A 248 15.66 -2.15 -7.08
C LEU A 248 14.25 -1.65 -7.43
N ARG A 249 14.13 -0.43 -7.98
CA ARG A 249 12.85 0.13 -8.44
C ARG A 249 12.17 -0.76 -9.48
N LEU A 250 12.93 -1.30 -10.43
CA LEU A 250 12.42 -2.22 -11.45
C LEU A 250 12.01 -3.58 -10.85
N TYR A 251 12.74 -4.10 -9.87
CA TYR A 251 12.34 -5.32 -9.17
C TYR A 251 11.10 -5.12 -8.29
N GLU A 252 10.94 -3.97 -7.65
CA GLU A 252 9.71 -3.58 -6.94
C GLU A 252 8.53 -3.50 -7.91
N GLY A 253 8.71 -2.89 -9.08
CA GLY A 253 7.72 -2.91 -10.15
C GLY A 253 7.36 -4.33 -10.60
N ALA A 254 8.35 -5.22 -10.72
CA ALA A 254 8.11 -6.62 -11.08
C ALA A 254 7.33 -7.39 -10.00
N PHE A 255 7.59 -7.12 -8.71
CA PHE A 255 6.76 -7.64 -7.62
C PHE A 255 5.33 -7.10 -7.72
N ALA A 256 5.18 -5.79 -7.93
CA ALA A 256 3.86 -5.15 -8.03
C ALA A 256 3.03 -5.69 -9.21
N ALA A 257 3.66 -5.98 -10.36
CA ALA A 257 3.02 -6.62 -11.50
C ALA A 257 2.45 -8.02 -11.16
N MET A 258 3.03 -8.71 -10.18
CA MET A 258 2.49 -9.98 -9.64
C MET A 258 1.60 -9.79 -8.42
N HIS A 259 1.07 -8.58 -8.20
CA HIS A 259 0.22 -8.20 -7.07
C HIS A 259 0.93 -8.33 -5.70
N ILE A 260 2.24 -8.09 -5.67
CA ILE A 260 3.03 -8.11 -4.45
C ILE A 260 3.51 -6.70 -4.16
N VAL A 261 2.99 -6.11 -3.09
CA VAL A 261 3.35 -4.76 -2.67
C VAL A 261 4.48 -4.85 -1.66
N VAL A 262 5.59 -4.16 -1.95
CA VAL A 262 6.74 -4.00 -1.06
C VAL A 262 6.72 -2.57 -0.53
N SER A 263 6.65 -2.41 0.79
CA SER A 263 6.78 -1.12 1.47
C SER A 263 7.77 -1.29 2.61
N GLY A 264 8.90 -0.57 2.53
CA GLY A 264 10.01 -0.73 3.46
C GLY A 264 10.45 -2.19 3.56
N LYS A 265 10.23 -2.81 4.74
CA LYS A 265 10.56 -4.21 5.04
C LYS A 265 9.38 -5.16 4.95
N ARG A 266 8.18 -4.64 4.66
CA ARG A 266 6.95 -5.43 4.54
C ARG A 266 6.75 -5.87 3.10
N ARG A 267 6.24 -7.09 2.93
CA ARG A 267 5.79 -7.64 1.66
C ARG A 267 4.39 -8.21 1.84
N SER A 268 3.41 -7.60 1.19
CA SER A 268 2.02 -8.08 1.16
C SER A 268 1.77 -8.77 -0.17
N ILE A 269 1.27 -9.99 -0.13
CA ILE A 269 0.99 -10.82 -1.31
C ILE A 269 -0.51 -10.86 -1.49
N TRP A 270 -0.99 -10.45 -2.66
CA TRP A 270 -2.40 -10.39 -3.01
C TRP A 270 -2.71 -11.26 -4.21
N GLY A 271 -3.99 -11.59 -4.41
CA GLY A 271 -4.46 -12.19 -5.65
C GLY A 271 -3.90 -13.58 -5.93
N ASN A 272 -3.62 -14.40 -4.92
CA ASN A 272 -3.13 -15.77 -5.16
C ASN A 272 -4.15 -16.57 -5.99
N ALA A 273 -5.44 -16.49 -5.65
CA ALA A 273 -6.53 -17.14 -6.40
C ALA A 273 -6.62 -16.66 -7.86
N PHE A 274 -6.30 -15.39 -8.12
CA PHE A 274 -6.23 -14.85 -9.49
C PHE A 274 -5.21 -15.58 -10.39
N PHE A 275 -4.13 -16.11 -9.81
CA PHE A 275 -3.13 -16.90 -10.54
C PHE A 275 -3.43 -18.43 -10.54
N GLU A 276 -4.52 -18.90 -9.95
CA GLU A 276 -4.92 -20.32 -9.92
C GLU A 276 -5.60 -20.75 -11.23
N THR A 277 -4.87 -20.58 -12.33
CA THR A 277 -5.31 -20.93 -13.68
C THR A 277 -4.12 -21.34 -14.55
N HIS A 278 -4.42 -21.92 -15.71
CA HIS A 278 -3.41 -22.17 -16.75
C HIS A 278 -3.31 -20.98 -17.68
N CYS A 279 -2.09 -20.61 -18.03
CA CYS A 279 -1.81 -19.58 -19.02
C CYS A 279 -2.30 -20.06 -20.39
N ARG A 280 -3.15 -19.27 -21.04
CA ARG A 280 -3.79 -19.61 -22.32
C ARG A 280 -3.01 -19.15 -23.54
N SER A 281 -2.05 -18.26 -23.36
CA SER A 281 -1.24 -17.68 -24.44
C SER A 281 0.07 -17.11 -23.90
N GLY A 282 0.89 -16.55 -24.79
CA GLY A 282 2.11 -15.82 -24.43
C GLY A 282 3.29 -16.72 -24.06
N LYS A 283 4.29 -16.13 -23.40
CA LYS A 283 5.55 -16.80 -23.02
C LYS A 283 5.36 -18.03 -22.13
N TYR A 284 4.24 -18.06 -21.40
CA TYR A 284 3.94 -19.07 -20.39
C TYR A 284 2.82 -20.03 -20.79
N GLU A 285 2.41 -20.03 -22.07
CA GLU A 285 1.33 -20.88 -22.57
C GLU A 285 1.44 -22.33 -22.08
N GLY A 286 0.32 -22.86 -21.57
CA GLY A 286 0.21 -24.21 -21.02
C GLY A 286 0.76 -24.39 -19.60
N GLN A 287 1.43 -23.40 -19.02
CA GLN A 287 1.95 -23.47 -17.65
C GLN A 287 0.91 -22.99 -16.63
N HIS A 288 0.95 -23.55 -15.42
CA HIS A 288 0.13 -23.08 -14.30
C HIS A 288 0.66 -21.73 -13.79
N ALA A 289 -0.17 -20.68 -13.87
CA ALA A 289 0.26 -19.29 -13.63
C ALA A 289 0.79 -19.08 -12.21
N GLN A 290 0.19 -19.72 -11.20
CA GLN A 290 0.67 -19.67 -9.81
C GLN A 290 2.09 -20.22 -9.66
N LEU A 291 2.44 -21.28 -10.39
CA LEU A 291 3.79 -21.87 -10.36
C LEU A 291 4.81 -20.94 -11.01
N VAL A 292 4.46 -20.34 -12.15
CA VAL A 292 5.28 -19.33 -12.82
C VAL A 292 5.50 -18.12 -11.89
N CYS A 293 4.43 -17.64 -11.26
CA CYS A 293 4.48 -16.55 -10.28
C CYS A 293 5.44 -16.88 -9.13
N LEU A 294 5.34 -18.09 -8.56
CA LEU A 294 6.25 -18.54 -7.50
C LEU A 294 7.72 -18.56 -7.96
N VAL A 295 8.00 -19.10 -9.15
CA VAL A 295 9.36 -19.11 -9.71
C VAL A 295 9.90 -17.69 -9.93
N LEU A 296 9.07 -16.78 -10.44
CA LEU A 296 9.46 -15.37 -10.63
C LEU A 296 9.72 -14.67 -9.29
N ARG A 297 8.90 -14.93 -8.26
CA ARG A 297 9.12 -14.40 -6.89
C ARG A 297 10.50 -14.79 -6.36
N VAL A 298 10.89 -16.06 -6.48
CA VAL A 298 12.21 -16.55 -6.02
C VAL A 298 13.34 -15.89 -6.81
N LYS A 299 13.20 -15.79 -8.14
CA LYS A 299 14.19 -15.09 -9.00
C LYS A 299 14.37 -13.62 -8.59
N LEU A 300 13.27 -12.92 -8.31
CA LEU A 300 13.32 -11.52 -7.88
C LEU A 300 14.01 -11.38 -6.52
N VAL A 301 13.68 -12.21 -5.54
CA VAL A 301 14.39 -12.19 -4.24
C VAL A 301 15.88 -12.40 -4.44
N ALA A 302 16.28 -13.40 -5.23
CA ALA A 302 17.68 -13.64 -5.51
C ALA A 302 18.36 -12.37 -6.07
N ASN A 303 17.75 -11.73 -7.07
CA ASN A 303 18.26 -10.52 -7.70
C ASN A 303 18.30 -9.30 -6.77
N THR A 304 17.27 -9.10 -5.96
CA THR A 304 17.20 -8.06 -4.93
C THR A 304 18.33 -8.25 -3.91
N THR A 305 18.52 -9.47 -3.38
CA THR A 305 19.64 -9.77 -2.46
C THR A 305 21.00 -9.53 -3.12
N GLN A 306 21.16 -9.89 -4.40
CA GLN A 306 22.40 -9.60 -5.13
C GLN A 306 22.67 -8.09 -5.25
N THR A 307 21.62 -7.30 -5.47
CA THR A 307 21.73 -5.86 -5.63
C THR A 307 22.15 -5.21 -4.31
N TYR A 308 21.51 -5.58 -3.19
CA TYR A 308 21.92 -5.12 -1.87
C TYR A 308 23.35 -5.54 -1.52
N LEU A 309 23.75 -6.78 -1.84
CA LEU A 309 25.15 -7.20 -1.67
C LEU A 309 26.14 -6.33 -2.47
N LYS A 310 25.79 -5.97 -3.70
CA LYS A 310 26.63 -5.11 -4.55
C LYS A 310 26.70 -3.67 -4.05
N MET A 311 25.68 -3.22 -3.32
CA MET A 311 25.65 -1.93 -2.62
C MET A 311 26.33 -1.99 -1.24
N GLU A 312 26.82 -3.16 -0.83
CA GLU A 312 27.34 -3.42 0.53
C GLU A 312 26.31 -3.18 1.65
N ASP A 313 25.01 -3.17 1.30
CA ASP A 313 23.92 -3.18 2.27
C ASP A 313 23.67 -4.63 2.71
N TYR A 314 24.59 -5.13 3.53
CA TYR A 314 24.55 -6.50 4.03
C TYR A 314 23.32 -6.76 4.91
N TYR A 315 22.85 -5.73 5.61
CA TYR A 315 21.66 -5.83 6.44
C TYR A 315 20.42 -6.13 5.58
N MET A 316 20.18 -5.37 4.51
CA MET A 316 19.04 -5.61 3.62
C MET A 316 19.18 -6.89 2.81
N ALA A 317 20.40 -7.24 2.39
CA ALA A 317 20.66 -8.54 1.76
C ALA A 317 20.29 -9.71 2.68
N LYS A 318 20.74 -9.67 3.94
CA LYS A 318 20.39 -10.67 4.96
C LYS A 318 18.88 -10.69 5.22
N PHE A 319 18.26 -9.52 5.41
CA PHE A 319 16.84 -9.40 5.74
C PHE A 319 15.95 -10.11 4.71
N TRP A 320 16.07 -9.75 3.43
CA TRP A 320 15.22 -10.31 2.37
C TRP A 320 15.52 -11.79 2.11
N GLY A 321 16.79 -12.18 2.21
CA GLY A 321 17.23 -13.56 2.06
C GLY A 321 16.67 -14.47 3.16
N MET A 322 16.89 -14.10 4.43
CA MET A 322 16.39 -14.85 5.58
C MET A 322 14.87 -14.92 5.62
N ARG A 323 14.17 -13.83 5.29
CA ARG A 323 12.70 -13.84 5.21
C ARG A 323 12.20 -14.90 4.23
N SER A 324 12.83 -15.01 3.07
CA SER A 324 12.41 -15.99 2.04
C SER A 324 12.77 -17.43 2.43
N ILE A 325 13.91 -17.63 3.09
CA ILE A 325 14.32 -18.92 3.64
C ILE A 325 13.35 -19.37 4.75
N GLN A 326 12.98 -18.49 5.67
CA GLN A 326 12.05 -18.78 6.75
C GLN A 326 10.66 -19.17 6.21
N LEU A 327 10.11 -18.40 5.27
CA LEU A 327 8.83 -18.73 4.63
C LEU A 327 8.86 -20.10 3.94
N MET A 328 9.98 -20.47 3.32
CA MET A 328 10.13 -21.79 2.73
C MET A 328 10.17 -22.89 3.79
N ARG A 329 10.94 -22.71 4.87
CA ARG A 329 11.00 -23.67 5.99
C ARG A 329 9.63 -23.91 6.63
N GLU A 330 8.91 -22.82 6.90
CA GLU A 330 7.55 -22.85 7.43
C GLU A 330 6.61 -23.63 6.49
N GLY A 331 6.68 -23.37 5.18
CA GLY A 331 5.88 -24.08 4.18
C GLY A 331 6.19 -25.58 4.05
N MET A 332 7.40 -26.01 4.43
CA MET A 332 7.79 -27.42 4.41
C MET A 332 7.60 -28.13 5.75
N GLY A 333 7.26 -27.41 6.83
CA GLY A 333 7.22 -27.98 8.18
C GLY A 333 8.59 -28.43 8.69
N VAL A 334 9.69 -27.95 8.09
CA VAL A 334 11.06 -28.28 8.49
C VAL A 334 11.48 -27.35 9.62
N GLU A 335 11.16 -27.74 10.86
CA GLU A 335 11.68 -27.09 12.04
C GLU A 335 13.06 -27.67 12.38
N ASN A 336 14.12 -26.94 11.99
CA ASN A 336 15.49 -27.09 12.46
C ASN A 336 16.32 -28.28 11.96
N ASP A 337 15.87 -29.09 10.99
CA ASP A 337 16.73 -30.09 10.34
C ASP A 337 17.35 -29.57 9.02
N ASP A 338 18.68 -29.57 8.95
CA ASP A 338 19.44 -29.01 7.84
C ASP A 338 19.62 -29.99 6.66
N GLU A 339 19.38 -31.29 6.89
CA GLU A 339 19.58 -32.33 5.86
C GLU A 339 18.34 -32.50 4.95
N ASP A 340 17.15 -32.21 5.46
CA ASP A 340 15.87 -32.29 4.73
C ASP A 340 15.43 -30.95 4.10
N GLU A 341 16.25 -29.90 4.22
CA GLU A 341 15.93 -28.55 3.75
C GLU A 341 16.01 -28.32 2.21
N PRO A 342 16.86 -29.00 1.41
CA PRO A 342 16.95 -28.74 -0.03
C PRO A 342 15.82 -29.35 -0.88
N MET A 343 15.03 -28.51 -1.55
CA MET A 343 14.02 -28.92 -2.53
C MET A 343 14.60 -29.05 -3.95
N LEU A 344 15.43 -30.05 -4.20
CA LEU A 344 16.14 -30.18 -5.50
C LEU A 344 15.21 -30.39 -6.71
N GLY A 345 13.99 -30.91 -6.50
CA GLY A 345 12.97 -31.06 -7.55
C GLY A 345 12.17 -29.79 -7.85
N PHE A 346 12.38 -28.70 -7.11
CA PHE A 346 11.66 -27.45 -7.31
C PHE A 346 12.21 -26.67 -8.51
N ALA A 347 11.31 -26.13 -9.35
CA ALA A 347 11.68 -25.43 -10.59
C ALA A 347 12.61 -24.22 -10.39
N ALA A 348 12.65 -23.62 -9.18
CA ALA A 348 13.56 -22.54 -8.84
C ALA A 348 14.67 -22.94 -7.84
N ALA A 349 15.00 -24.22 -7.73
CA ALA A 349 16.03 -24.74 -6.81
C ALA A 349 17.39 -24.01 -6.95
N ASN A 350 17.85 -23.75 -8.18
CA ASN A 350 19.09 -22.99 -8.40
C ASN A 350 19.02 -21.57 -7.83
N GLU A 351 17.85 -20.93 -7.89
CA GLU A 351 17.65 -19.58 -7.40
C GLU A 351 17.54 -19.54 -5.88
N MET A 352 16.94 -20.57 -5.28
CA MET A 352 17.03 -20.81 -3.84
C MET A 352 18.50 -20.94 -3.41
N GLY A 353 19.30 -21.76 -4.09
CA GLY A 353 20.73 -21.87 -3.83
C GLY A 353 21.47 -20.53 -3.86
N LYS A 354 21.13 -19.66 -4.83
CA LYS A 354 21.68 -18.29 -4.89
C LYS A 354 21.22 -17.43 -3.71
N ILE A 355 19.98 -17.56 -3.24
CA ILE A 355 19.51 -16.86 -2.04
C ILE A 355 20.30 -17.30 -0.81
N TYR A 356 20.44 -18.61 -0.56
CA TYR A 356 21.27 -19.12 0.54
C TYR A 356 22.70 -18.61 0.47
N TYR A 357 23.33 -18.73 -0.70
CA TYR A 357 24.70 -18.28 -0.92
C TYR A 357 24.86 -16.79 -0.59
N ARG A 358 24.01 -15.93 -1.18
CA ARG A 358 24.08 -14.48 -1.03
C ARG A 358 23.78 -14.04 0.41
N THR A 359 22.80 -14.66 1.04
CA THR A 359 22.48 -14.42 2.46
C THR A 359 23.64 -14.84 3.36
N GLY A 360 24.28 -15.98 3.07
CA GLY A 360 25.47 -16.44 3.79
C GLY A 360 26.66 -15.47 3.64
N LEU A 361 26.86 -14.88 2.45
CA LEU A 361 27.87 -13.84 2.26
C LEU A 361 27.57 -12.58 3.09
N ALA A 362 26.31 -12.16 3.16
CA ALA A 362 25.88 -11.02 3.99
C ALA A 362 26.13 -11.29 5.48
N CYS A 363 25.71 -12.47 6.00
CA CYS A 363 26.01 -12.89 7.37
C CYS A 363 27.52 -12.89 7.66
N ARG A 364 28.33 -13.39 6.72
CA ARG A 364 29.79 -13.38 6.86
C ARG A 364 30.34 -11.96 6.96
N ALA A 365 29.89 -11.05 6.10
CA ALA A 365 30.30 -9.65 6.13
C ALA A 365 29.89 -8.93 7.43
N MET A 366 28.78 -9.35 8.04
CA MET A 366 28.29 -8.85 9.33
C MET A 366 28.95 -9.53 10.56
N GLY A 367 29.89 -10.48 10.35
CA GLY A 367 30.57 -11.19 11.44
C GLY A 367 29.80 -12.38 12.03
N GLU A 368 28.65 -12.76 11.45
CA GLU A 368 27.79 -13.85 11.91
C GLU A 368 28.25 -15.21 11.35
N ARG A 369 29.40 -15.71 11.86
CA ARG A 369 30.12 -16.85 11.27
C ARG A 369 29.32 -18.16 11.24
N GLU A 370 28.65 -18.49 12.33
CA GLU A 370 27.88 -19.74 12.43
C GLU A 370 26.71 -19.77 11.43
N GLN A 371 25.95 -18.67 11.39
CA GLN A 371 24.85 -18.51 10.44
C GLN A 371 25.35 -18.54 8.99
N ALA A 372 26.46 -17.85 8.70
CA ALA A 372 27.08 -17.88 7.38
C ALA A 372 27.48 -19.31 6.96
N ARG A 373 28.11 -20.08 7.85
CA ARG A 373 28.50 -21.47 7.60
C ARG A 373 27.28 -22.36 7.32
N LYS A 374 26.23 -22.24 8.13
CA LYS A 374 24.98 -22.99 7.94
C LYS A 374 24.37 -22.72 6.55
N LEU A 375 24.20 -21.46 6.20
CA LEU A 375 23.61 -21.04 4.92
C LEU A 375 24.46 -21.47 3.72
N LEU A 376 25.78 -21.34 3.81
CA LEU A 376 26.69 -21.73 2.74
C LEU A 376 26.75 -23.26 2.54
N ARG A 377 26.59 -24.04 3.61
CA ARG A 377 26.47 -25.51 3.52
C ARG A 377 25.23 -25.90 2.72
N ILE A 378 24.08 -25.30 3.01
CA ILE A 378 22.83 -25.55 2.28
C ILE A 378 22.95 -25.06 0.83
N ALA A 379 23.56 -23.90 0.61
CA ALA A 379 23.82 -23.40 -0.74
C ALA A 379 24.64 -24.39 -1.59
N ALA A 380 25.62 -25.07 -1.00
CA ALA A 380 26.43 -26.08 -1.68
C ALA A 380 25.62 -27.32 -2.07
N GLN A 381 24.54 -27.63 -1.36
CA GLN A 381 23.64 -28.73 -1.73
C GLN A 381 22.78 -28.36 -2.95
N TYR A 382 22.29 -27.11 -3.01
CA TYR A 382 21.57 -26.60 -4.18
C TYR A 382 22.47 -26.35 -5.40
N LEU A 383 23.73 -25.96 -5.18
CA LEU A 383 24.68 -25.55 -6.22
C LEU A 383 26.03 -26.31 -6.10
N PRO A 384 26.03 -27.66 -6.20
CA PRO A 384 27.20 -28.49 -5.86
C PRO A 384 28.40 -28.31 -6.79
N ARG A 385 28.19 -27.72 -7.96
CA ARG A 385 29.23 -27.49 -8.98
C ARG A 385 29.67 -26.02 -9.09
N ASP A 386 29.16 -25.15 -8.21
CA ASP A 386 29.51 -23.72 -8.25
C ASP A 386 30.82 -23.46 -7.44
N PRO A 387 31.93 -23.09 -8.11
CA PRO A 387 33.23 -22.90 -7.45
C PRO A 387 33.21 -21.71 -6.48
N HIS A 388 32.34 -20.72 -6.67
CA HIS A 388 32.21 -19.59 -5.76
C HIS A 388 31.56 -20.01 -4.44
N VAL A 389 30.62 -20.96 -4.48
CA VAL A 389 29.99 -21.52 -3.28
C VAL A 389 31.00 -22.34 -2.49
N SER A 390 31.75 -23.23 -3.15
CA SER A 390 32.78 -24.04 -2.50
C SER A 390 33.86 -23.18 -1.84
N THR A 391 34.32 -22.13 -2.53
CA THR A 391 35.32 -21.18 -2.02
C THR A 391 34.80 -20.40 -0.82
N ALA A 392 33.56 -19.91 -0.88
CA ALA A 392 32.95 -19.19 0.23
C ALA A 392 32.76 -20.10 1.46
N LEU A 393 32.31 -21.34 1.27
CA LEU A 393 32.17 -22.31 2.36
C LEU A 393 33.52 -22.64 3.02
N ALA A 394 34.58 -22.84 2.23
CA ALA A 394 35.92 -23.05 2.76
C ALA A 394 36.42 -21.86 3.59
N SER A 395 36.14 -20.62 3.15
CA SER A 395 36.57 -19.40 3.85
C SER A 395 35.99 -19.27 5.27
N VAL A 396 34.80 -19.81 5.52
CA VAL A 396 34.17 -19.78 6.86
C VAL A 396 34.51 -21.01 7.71
N ALA A 397 35.07 -22.06 7.10
CA ALA A 397 35.54 -23.26 7.80
C ALA A 397 36.96 -23.10 8.39
N LEU A 398 37.80 -22.26 7.78
CA LEU A 398 39.21 -22.07 8.16
C LEU A 398 39.46 -21.01 9.25
N MET A 399 38.42 -20.34 9.77
CA MET A 399 38.54 -19.25 10.75
C MET A 399 38.31 -19.70 12.21
N ILE A 400 38.65 -20.95 12.54
CA ILE A 400 38.57 -21.52 13.90
C ILE A 400 39.95 -21.53 14.55
#